data_AF-A0A9D8BHX4-F1
#
_entry.id   AF-A0A9D8BHX4-F1
#
_cell.length_a   1.000
_cell.length_b   1.000
_cell.length_c   1.000
_cell.angle_alpha   90.00
_cell.angle_beta   90.00
_cell.angle_gamma   90.00
#
_symmetry.space_group_name_H-M   'P 1'
#
loop_
_entity.id
_entity.type
_entity.pdbx_description
1 polymer ?
#
loop_
_entity_poly.entity_id
_entity_poly.type
_entity_poly.pdbx_seq_one_letter_code
_entity_poly.pdbx_strand_id
1 'polypeptide(L)'
;MTSQEDSTQKDINILELIDSKIARYFNRSVYISDLIYDLEGYLNQLTTVDDQWKTDFRTIWLDIEVAYSLALDQGLENLTEEGNVLTENSLNSPMTLAASV
;
A
#
# COMPACT_ATOMS: atom_id res chain seq x y z
N MET A 1 -11.77 29.81 -2.03
CA MET A 1 -11.37 28.89 -3.10
C MET A 1 -10.04 28.20 -2.79
N THR A 2 -9.64 28.06 -1.53
CA THR A 2 -8.36 27.45 -1.12
C THR A 2 -8.50 25.96 -0.71
N SER A 3 -9.69 25.51 -0.33
CA SER A 3 -9.89 24.20 0.31
C SER A 3 -9.72 22.98 -0.60
N GLN A 4 -9.94 23.11 -1.91
CA GLN A 4 -9.88 21.97 -2.83
C GLN A 4 -8.46 21.72 -3.35
N GLU A 5 -7.72 22.79 -3.69
CA GLU A 5 -6.30 22.69 -4.03
C GLU A 5 -5.49 22.11 -2.85
N ASP A 6 -5.79 22.55 -1.62
CA ASP A 6 -5.14 22.03 -0.41
C ASP A 6 -5.41 20.51 -0.22
N SER A 7 -6.62 20.03 -0.51
CA SER A 7 -6.95 18.60 -0.42
C SER A 7 -6.29 17.77 -1.52
N THR A 8 -6.25 18.27 -2.76
CA THR A 8 -5.59 17.58 -3.87
C THR A 8 -4.08 17.47 -3.62
N GLN A 9 -3.44 18.55 -3.16
CA GLN A 9 -2.01 18.51 -2.84
C GLN A 9 -1.70 17.56 -1.68
N LYS A 10 -2.58 17.49 -0.66
CA LYS A 10 -2.45 16.51 0.42
C LYS A 10 -2.49 15.08 -0.12
N ASP A 11 -3.45 14.76 -0.97
CA ASP A 11 -3.59 13.42 -1.55
C ASP A 11 -2.37 13.05 -2.42
N ILE A 12 -1.85 13.99 -3.22
CA ILE A 12 -0.59 13.82 -3.97
C ILE A 12 0.57 13.45 -3.03
N ASN A 13 0.75 14.20 -1.94
CA ASN A 13 1.82 13.93 -0.97
C ASN A 13 1.68 12.54 -0.32
N ILE A 14 0.44 12.09 -0.07
CA ILE A 14 0.18 10.75 0.50
C ILE A 14 0.53 9.66 -0.52
N LEU A 15 0.21 9.85 -1.79
CA LEU A 15 0.57 8.91 -2.86
C LEU A 15 2.10 8.79 -3.00
N GLU A 16 2.83 9.89 -2.92
CA GLU A 16 4.30 9.87 -2.90
C GLU A 16 4.86 9.12 -1.66
N LEU A 17 4.18 9.22 -0.51
CA LEU A 17 4.56 8.46 0.69
C LEU A 17 4.30 6.95 0.52
N ILE A 18 3.19 6.57 -0.11
CA ILE A 18 2.89 5.18 -0.46
C ILE A 18 4.03 4.62 -1.33
N ASP A 19 4.39 5.30 -2.42
CA ASP A 19 5.48 4.90 -3.30
C ASP A 19 6.81 4.76 -2.55
N SER A 20 7.11 5.74 -1.69
CA SER A 20 8.33 5.72 -0.88
C SER A 20 8.39 4.52 0.07
N LYS A 21 7.28 4.17 0.73
CA LYS A 21 7.22 3.00 1.63
C LYS A 21 7.36 1.69 0.89
N ILE A 22 6.70 1.56 -0.26
CA ILE A 22 6.81 0.39 -1.13
C ILE A 22 8.26 0.21 -1.60
N ALA A 23 8.91 1.28 -2.08
CA ALA A 23 10.32 1.23 -2.47
C ALA A 23 11.24 0.83 -1.32
N ARG A 24 10.98 1.34 -0.10
CA ARG A 24 11.73 0.95 1.10
C ARG A 24 11.54 -0.52 1.47
N TYR A 25 10.34 -1.08 1.25
CA TYR A 25 10.08 -2.50 1.48
C TYR A 25 10.89 -3.37 0.51
N PHE A 26 10.88 -3.05 -0.78
CA PHE A 26 11.71 -3.75 -1.77
C PHE A 26 13.21 -3.64 -1.47
N ASN A 27 13.64 -2.51 -0.91
CA ASN A 27 15.02 -2.30 -0.42
C ASN A 27 15.29 -2.91 0.96
N ARG A 28 14.38 -3.74 1.49
CA ARG A 28 14.49 -4.43 2.79
C ARG A 28 14.75 -3.49 3.97
N SER A 29 14.30 -2.25 3.85
CA SER A 29 14.52 -1.16 4.80
C SER A 29 13.31 -0.91 5.72
N VAL A 30 12.22 -1.67 5.55
CA VAL A 30 11.05 -1.73 6.41
C VAL A 30 10.53 -3.17 6.42
N TYR A 31 9.92 -3.60 7.53
CA TYR A 31 9.29 -4.90 7.61
C TYR A 31 7.91 -4.89 6.96
N ILE A 32 7.42 -6.07 6.54
CA ILE A 32 6.09 -6.19 5.95
C ILE A 32 4.97 -5.74 6.91
N SER A 33 5.11 -5.99 8.21
CA SER A 33 4.18 -5.52 9.23
C SER A 33 4.07 -3.99 9.25
N ASP A 34 5.21 -3.32 9.14
CA ASP A 34 5.27 -1.85 9.10
C ASP A 34 4.62 -1.33 7.81
N LEU A 35 4.91 -1.99 6.68
CA LEU A 35 4.32 -1.65 5.39
C LEU A 35 2.79 -1.77 5.42
N ILE A 36 2.24 -2.90 5.89
CA ILE A 36 0.79 -3.13 5.98
C ILE A 36 0.12 -2.00 6.79
N TYR A 37 0.70 -1.66 7.94
CA TYR A 37 0.17 -0.62 8.81
C TYR A 37 0.23 0.77 8.17
N ASP A 38 1.36 1.13 7.55
CA ASP A 38 1.54 2.40 6.86
C ASP A 38 0.55 2.56 5.69
N LEU A 39 0.41 1.54 4.85
CA LEU A 39 -0.46 1.57 3.67
C LEU A 39 -1.94 1.74 4.04
N GLU A 40 -2.41 1.05 5.09
CA GLU A 40 -3.77 1.25 5.61
C GLU A 40 -3.97 2.69 6.11
N GLY A 41 -3.00 3.19 6.89
CA GLY A 41 -3.01 4.54 7.42
C GLY A 41 -3.05 5.60 6.32
N TYR A 42 -2.32 5.42 5.23
CA TYR A 42 -2.31 6.32 4.09
C TYR A 42 -3.61 6.26 3.29
N LEU A 43 -4.12 5.07 3.01
CA LEU A 43 -5.39 4.89 2.31
C LEU A 43 -6.53 5.64 3.01
N ASN A 44 -6.58 5.57 4.35
CA ASN A 44 -7.61 6.23 5.16
C ASN A 44 -7.49 7.77 5.19
N GLN A 45 -6.39 8.33 4.71
CA GLN A 45 -6.16 9.77 4.67
C GLN A 45 -6.50 10.42 3.32
N LEU A 46 -6.65 9.62 2.25
CA LEU A 46 -6.98 10.07 0.90
C LEU A 46 -8.43 10.53 0.82
N THR A 47 -8.65 11.74 0.31
CA THR A 47 -9.95 12.43 0.33
C THR A 47 -10.50 12.72 -1.07
N THR A 48 -9.65 13.03 -2.04
CA THR A 48 -10.00 13.43 -3.40
C THR A 48 -9.78 12.33 -4.42
N VAL A 49 -8.91 11.35 -4.14
CA VAL A 49 -8.72 10.16 -4.99
C VAL A 49 -10.05 9.42 -5.16
N ASP A 50 -10.31 8.93 -6.38
CA ASP A 50 -11.54 8.24 -6.72
C ASP A 50 -11.75 6.93 -5.94
N ASP A 51 -13.02 6.59 -5.70
CA ASP A 51 -13.39 5.44 -4.87
C ASP A 51 -13.03 4.09 -5.52
N GLN A 52 -12.92 4.05 -6.86
CA GLN A 52 -12.54 2.84 -7.57
C GLN A 52 -11.06 2.56 -7.30
N TRP A 53 -10.18 3.55 -7.46
CA TRP A 53 -8.77 3.43 -7.11
C TRP A 53 -8.57 3.00 -5.65
N LYS A 54 -9.32 3.59 -4.69
CA LYS A 54 -9.25 3.18 -3.28
C LYS A 54 -9.66 1.73 -3.06
N THR A 55 -10.68 1.26 -3.79
CA THR A 55 -11.16 -0.12 -3.73
C THR A 55 -10.12 -1.08 -4.28
N ASP A 56 -9.48 -0.73 -5.40
CA ASP A 56 -8.45 -1.54 -6.02
C ASP A 56 -7.18 -1.58 -5.15
N PHE A 57 -6.78 -0.44 -4.61
CA PHE A 57 -5.67 -0.37 -3.66
C PHE A 57 -5.94 -1.16 -2.37
N ARG A 58 -7.18 -1.13 -1.85
CA ARG A 58 -7.56 -1.95 -0.69
C ARG A 58 -7.49 -3.45 -0.99
N THR A 59 -7.77 -3.86 -2.22
CA THR A 59 -7.63 -5.26 -2.64
C THR A 59 -6.16 -5.69 -2.61
N ILE A 60 -5.27 -4.86 -3.17
CA ILE A 60 -3.82 -5.06 -3.09
C ILE A 60 -3.34 -5.16 -1.64
N TRP A 61 -3.79 -4.23 -0.78
CA TRP A 61 -3.44 -4.24 0.64
C TRP A 61 -3.89 -5.53 1.34
N LEU A 62 -5.12 -5.99 1.07
CA LEU A 62 -5.68 -7.20 1.68
C LEU A 62 -4.91 -8.45 1.27
N ASP A 63 -4.51 -8.54 0.00
CA ASP A 63 -3.69 -9.65 -0.51
C ASP A 63 -2.37 -9.77 0.30
N ILE A 64 -1.71 -8.64 0.55
CA ILE A 64 -0.47 -8.56 1.34
C ILE A 64 -0.74 -8.94 2.81
N GLU A 65 -1.83 -8.43 3.40
CA GLU A 65 -2.22 -8.75 4.78
C GLU A 65 -2.51 -10.24 4.95
N VAL A 66 -3.19 -10.87 4.00
CA VAL A 66 -3.49 -12.31 4.00
C VAL A 66 -2.21 -13.12 3.90
N ALA A 67 -1.30 -12.78 2.98
CA ALA A 67 -0.01 -13.46 2.85
C ALA A 67 0.79 -13.38 4.15
N TYR A 68 0.81 -12.22 4.80
CA TYR A 68 1.50 -12.04 6.08
C TYR A 68 0.83 -12.82 7.22
N SER A 69 -0.50 -12.79 7.30
CA SER A 69 -1.28 -13.52 8.29
C SER A 69 -1.07 -15.04 8.20
N LEU A 70 -0.99 -15.58 6.98
CA LEU A 70 -0.69 -17.00 6.75
C LEU A 70 0.72 -17.38 7.21
N ALA A 71 1.71 -16.50 7.02
CA ALA A 71 3.06 -16.73 7.53
C ALA A 71 3.08 -16.77 9.07
N LEU A 72 2.37 -15.84 9.71
CA LEU A 72 2.25 -15.80 11.17
C LEU A 72 1.54 -17.03 11.73
N ASP A 73 0.46 -17.49 11.08
CA ASP A 73 -0.28 -18.70 11.49
C ASP A 73 0.61 -19.95 11.45
N GLN A 74 1.56 -20.01 10.51
CA GLN A 74 2.57 -21.07 10.42
C GLN A 74 3.74 -20.90 11.40
N GLY A 75 3.73 -19.85 12.22
CA GLY A 75 4.83 -19.52 13.14
C GLY A 75 6.08 -19.01 12.44
N LEU A 76 5.96 -18.48 11.22
CA LEU A 76 7.06 -17.90 10.46
C LEU A 76 7.21 -16.41 10.78
N GLU A 77 8.45 -15.97 10.95
CA GLU A 77 8.77 -14.54 11.09
C GLU A 77 8.80 -13.82 9.74
N ASN A 78 8.90 -14.57 8.63
CA ASN A 78 8.97 -14.05 7.27
C ASN A 78 7.91 -14.72 6.40
N LEU A 79 7.54 -14.05 5.31
CA LEU A 79 6.66 -14.61 4.29
C LEU A 79 7.20 -15.92 3.71
N THR A 80 6.28 -16.80 3.34
CA THR A 80 6.59 -17.94 2.46
C THR A 80 6.98 -17.44 1.06
N GLU A 81 7.60 -18.30 0.26
CA GLU A 81 7.92 -17.97 -1.14
C GLU A 81 6.66 -17.53 -1.92
N GLU A 82 5.55 -18.28 -1.75
CA GLU A 82 4.27 -17.92 -2.37
C GLU A 82 3.75 -16.57 -1.87
N GLY A 83 3.87 -16.29 -0.56
CA GLY A 83 3.50 -15.02 0.02
C GLY A 83 4.35 -13.84 -0.49
N ASN A 84 5.65 -14.07 -0.71
CA ASN A 84 6.55 -13.08 -1.31
C ASN A 84 6.13 -12.78 -2.74
N VAL A 85 5.95 -13.82 -3.58
CA VAL A 85 5.54 -13.65 -4.98
C VAL A 85 4.22 -12.89 -5.07
N LEU A 86 3.24 -13.24 -4.24
CA LEU A 86 1.95 -12.55 -4.20
C LEU A 86 2.13 -11.07 -3.80
N THR A 87 2.87 -10.81 -2.73
CA THR A 87 3.15 -9.44 -2.25
C THR A 87 3.85 -8.60 -3.31
N GLU A 88 4.90 -9.13 -3.93
CA GLU A 88 5.65 -8.42 -4.97
C GLU A 88 4.80 -8.16 -6.22
N ASN A 89 3.97 -9.11 -6.64
CA ASN A 89 3.07 -8.92 -7.77
C ASN A 89 2.00 -7.85 -7.49
N SER A 90 1.41 -7.85 -6.30
CA SER A 90 0.40 -6.86 -5.93
C SER A 90 1.00 -5.46 -5.83
N LEU A 91 2.23 -5.33 -5.28
CA LEU A 91 2.92 -4.04 -5.17
C LEU A 91 3.45 -3.51 -6.51
N ASN A 92 3.86 -4.38 -7.43
CA ASN A 92 4.32 -4.00 -8.77
C ASN A 92 3.16 -3.73 -9.76
N SER A 93 1.91 -3.81 -9.33
CA SER A 93 0.76 -3.51 -10.18
C SER A 93 0.82 -2.06 -10.69
N PRO A 94 0.60 -1.81 -12.00
CA PRO A 94 0.62 -0.46 -12.57
C PRO A 94 -0.45 0.47 -11.95
N MET A 95 -1.44 -0.08 -11.25
CA MET A 95 -2.45 0.69 -10.51
C MET A 95 -1.88 1.43 -9.30
N THR A 96 -0.84 0.87 -8.68
CA THR A 96 -0.12 1.49 -7.56
C THR A 96 0.57 2.79 -7.97
N LEU A 97 0.89 2.94 -9.28
CA LEU A 97 1.70 4.04 -9.83
C LEU A 97 0.89 5.14 -10.53
N ALA A 98 -0.43 5.00 -10.65
CA ALA A 98 -1.26 5.94 -11.42
C ALA A 98 -2.61 6.19 -10.75
N ALA A 99 -2.60 6.78 -9.55
CA ALA A 99 -3.80 7.39 -9.01
C ALA A 99 -4.21 8.59 -9.87
N SER A 100 -5.48 8.66 -10.27
CA SER A 100 -6.03 9.85 -10.92
C SER A 100 -6.54 10.79 -9.82
N VAL A 101 -5.83 11.89 -9.58
CA VAL A 101 -6.14 12.93 -8.57
C VAL A 101 -6.65 14.20 -9.22
#